data_AF-A0A351NZ93-F1
#
_entry.id   AF-A0A351NZ93-F1
#
_cell.length_a   1.000
_cell.length_b   1.000
_cell.length_c   1.000
_cell.angle_alpha   90.00
_cell.angle_beta   90.00
_cell.angle_gamma   90.00
#
_symmetry.space_group_name_H-M   'P 1'
#
loop_
_entity.id
_entity.type
_entity.pdbx_description
1 polymer ?
#
loop_
_entity_poly.entity_id
_entity_poly.type
_entity_poly.pdbx_seq_one_letter_code
_entity_poly.pdbx_strand_id
1 'polypeptide(L)'
;EMDWTNKNVHPSKIVDLGQEVEVMVLDIDEERRRISLGIKQCFTNPWDDFAATKAKGDKVSGSIKSITDFGIFIGLNGGIDGLVHLSDISWDETG
;
A
#
# COMPACT_ATOMS: atom_id res chain seq x y z
N GLU A 1 -14.26 1.41 -2.19
CA GLU A 1 -13.08 1.00 -1.41
C GLU A 1 -11.95 1.96 -1.77
N MET A 2 -11.20 2.51 -0.80
CA MET A 2 -10.42 3.75 -1.00
C MET A 2 -8.90 3.62 -0.92
N ASP A 3 -8.36 2.54 -0.37
CA ASP A 3 -6.91 2.36 -0.18
C ASP A 3 -6.56 0.87 -0.39
N TRP A 4 -5.37 0.61 -0.93
CA TRP A 4 -4.87 -0.75 -1.17
C TRP A 4 -4.15 -1.31 0.06
N THR A 5 -3.53 -0.45 0.86
CA THR A 5 -2.68 -0.87 1.98
C THR A 5 -3.39 -0.77 3.32
N ASN A 6 -4.42 0.07 3.44
CA ASN A 6 -5.08 0.33 4.72
C ASN A 6 -6.61 0.17 4.63
N LYS A 7 -7.15 -0.89 5.23
CA LYS A 7 -8.59 -1.21 5.18
C LYS A 7 -9.48 -0.30 6.05
N ASN A 8 -8.91 0.42 7.02
CA ASN A 8 -9.66 1.17 8.05
C ASN A 8 -9.36 2.68 8.04
N VAL A 9 -9.36 3.30 6.86
CA VAL A 9 -9.23 4.76 6.78
C VAL A 9 -10.61 5.41 6.79
N HIS A 10 -10.84 6.28 7.78
CA HIS A 10 -12.09 7.06 7.85
C HIS A 10 -12.13 8.04 6.66
N PRO A 11 -13.22 8.11 5.88
CA PRO A 11 -13.27 8.91 4.65
C PRO A 11 -12.92 10.39 4.88
N SER A 12 -13.30 10.94 6.04
CA SER A 12 -12.98 12.32 6.47
C SER A 12 -11.49 12.61 6.68
N LYS A 13 -10.61 11.60 6.68
CA LYS A 13 -9.14 11.79 6.71
C LYS A 13 -8.50 11.84 5.33
N ILE A 14 -9.23 11.40 4.30
CA ILE A 14 -8.69 11.26 2.93
C ILE A 14 -9.25 12.37 2.03
N VAL A 15 -10.50 12.78 2.27
CA VAL A 15 -11.20 13.77 1.44
C VAL A 15 -11.89 14.83 2.29
N ASP A 16 -11.72 16.08 1.90
CA ASP A 16 -12.42 17.23 2.48
C ASP A 16 -13.72 17.53 1.73
N LEU A 17 -14.71 18.08 2.43
CA LEU A 17 -15.98 18.51 1.83
C LEU A 17 -15.72 19.68 0.87
N GLY A 18 -15.98 19.45 -0.42
CA GLY A 18 -15.74 20.43 -1.50
C GLY A 18 -14.43 20.22 -2.26
N GLN A 19 -13.64 19.20 -1.91
CA GLN A 19 -12.45 18.82 -2.66
C GLN A 19 -12.83 18.10 -3.96
N GLU A 20 -12.31 18.57 -5.08
CA GLU A 20 -12.35 17.81 -6.33
C GLU A 20 -11.38 16.63 -6.23
N VAL A 21 -11.90 15.42 -6.45
CA VAL A 21 -11.13 14.17 -6.37
C VAL A 21 -11.30 13.37 -7.65
N GLU A 22 -10.20 12.80 -8.12
CA GLU A 22 -10.21 11.93 -9.28
C GLU A 22 -10.79 10.56 -8.90
N VAL A 23 -11.82 10.12 -9.63
CA VAL A 23 -12.56 8.89 -9.37
C VAL A 23 -12.79 8.14 -10.67
N MET A 24 -12.74 6.81 -10.61
CA MET A 24 -13.10 5.96 -11.73
C MET A 24 -14.51 5.42 -11.52
N VAL A 25 -15.29 5.35 -12.61
CA VAL A 25 -16.62 4.72 -12.57
C VAL A 25 -16.43 3.21 -12.56
N LEU A 26 -16.91 2.58 -11.49
CA LEU A 26 -16.86 1.13 -11.30
C LEU A 26 -18.03 0.44 -11.97
N ASP A 27 -19.22 0.99 -11.77
CA ASP A 27 -20.47 0.38 -12.19
C ASP A 27 -21.56 1.44 -12.33
N ILE A 28 -22.47 1.23 -13.28
CA ILE A 28 -23.60 2.12 -13.54
C ILE A 28 -24.86 1.26 -13.56
N ASP A 29 -25.66 1.38 -12.50
CA ASP A 29 -26.97 0.75 -12.38
C ASP A 29 -28.04 1.77 -12.77
N GLU A 30 -28.53 1.65 -14.01
CA GLU A 30 -29.50 2.58 -14.59
C GLU A 30 -30.91 2.39 -14.02
N GLU A 31 -31.30 1.16 -13.69
CA GLU A 31 -32.61 0.86 -13.06
C GLU A 31 -32.73 1.49 -11.68
N ARG A 32 -31.65 1.44 -10.89
CA ARG A 32 -31.62 2.04 -9.55
C ARG A 32 -31.12 3.49 -9.55
N ARG A 33 -30.71 4.02 -10.70
CA ARG A 33 -30.08 5.35 -10.87
C ARG A 33 -28.89 5.55 -9.92
N ARG A 34 -28.07 4.53 -9.77
CA ARG A 34 -26.88 4.55 -8.90
C ARG A 34 -25.63 4.40 -9.73
N ILE A 35 -24.65 5.25 -9.45
CA ILE A 35 -23.31 5.16 -10.04
C ILE A 35 -22.35 4.81 -8.91
N SER A 36 -21.63 3.72 -9.08
CA SER A 36 -20.58 3.30 -8.16
C SER A 36 -19.27 3.91 -8.61
N LEU A 37 -18.62 4.66 -7.71
CA LEU A 37 -17.36 5.34 -7.97
C LEU A 37 -16.26 4.74 -7.08
N GLY A 38 -15.07 4.57 -7.64
CA GLY A 38 -13.90 4.04 -6.95
C GLY A 38 -12.73 5.01 -7.01
N ILE A 39 -12.18 5.37 -5.85
CA ILE A 39 -10.95 6.18 -5.74
C ILE A 39 -9.70 5.29 -5.89
N LYS A 40 -9.78 4.02 -5.46
CA LYS A 40 -8.65 3.08 -5.41
C LYS A 40 -8.03 2.74 -6.77
N GLN A 41 -8.77 2.91 -7.87
CA GLN A 41 -8.31 2.59 -9.22
C GLN A 41 -7.49 3.71 -9.89
N CYS A 42 -7.48 4.91 -9.30
CA CYS A 42 -6.63 6.02 -9.75
C CYS A 42 -5.20 5.91 -9.22
N PHE A 43 -4.94 5.01 -8.26
CA PHE A 43 -3.62 4.81 -7.68
C PHE A 43 -3.02 3.51 -8.22
N THR A 44 -1.85 3.62 -8.85
CA THR A 44 -1.06 2.47 -9.28
C THR A 44 -0.84 1.53 -8.10
N ASN A 45 -1.12 0.25 -8.30
CA ASN A 45 -0.83 -0.79 -7.33
C ASN A 45 0.64 -0.70 -6.91
N PRO A 46 0.95 -0.31 -5.66
CA PRO A 46 2.34 -0.04 -5.29
C PRO A 46 3.19 -1.31 -5.27
N TRP A 47 2.57 -2.50 -5.29
CA TRP A 47 3.27 -3.77 -5.49
C TRP A 47 3.73 -3.95 -6.92
N ASP A 48 2.94 -3.52 -7.91
CA ASP A 48 3.32 -3.59 -9.32
C ASP A 48 4.45 -2.61 -9.61
N ASP A 49 4.37 -1.39 -9.05
CA ASP A 49 5.44 -0.39 -9.14
C ASP A 49 6.73 -0.86 -8.44
N PHE A 50 6.59 -1.48 -7.27
CA PHE A 50 7.72 -2.05 -6.55
C PHE A 50 8.35 -3.22 -7.31
N ALA A 51 7.54 -4.12 -7.89
CA ALA A 51 8.04 -5.25 -8.69
C ALA A 51 8.70 -4.79 -10.01
N ALA A 52 8.23 -3.68 -10.60
CA ALA A 52 8.85 -3.08 -11.77
C ALA A 52 10.19 -2.39 -11.43
N THR A 53 10.28 -1.77 -10.25
CA THR A 53 11.46 -0.99 -9.83
C THR A 53 12.54 -1.86 -9.19
N LYS A 54 12.16 -2.96 -8.52
CA LYS A 54 13.05 -3.80 -7.70
C LYS A 54 13.00 -5.26 -8.15
N ALA A 55 14.16 -5.76 -8.57
CA ALA A 55 14.35 -7.17 -8.90
C ALA A 55 14.75 -7.98 -7.65
N LYS A 56 14.52 -9.30 -7.69
CA LYS A 56 14.94 -10.23 -6.63
C LYS A 56 16.45 -10.14 -6.41
N GLY A 57 16.87 -9.85 -5.17
CA GLY A 57 18.27 -9.70 -4.79
C GLY A 57 18.77 -8.24 -4.77
N ASP A 58 17.94 -7.29 -5.20
CA ASP A 58 18.29 -5.88 -5.08
C ASP A 58 18.26 -5.41 -3.62
N LYS A 59 19.15 -4.49 -3.26
CA LYS A 59 19.22 -3.96 -1.89
C LYS A 59 18.16 -2.86 -1.74
N VAL A 60 17.34 -2.97 -0.70
CA VAL A 60 16.26 -2.02 -0.41
C VAL A 60 16.51 -1.39 0.95
N SER A 61 16.39 -0.07 1.01
CA SER A 61 16.41 0.70 2.25
C SER A 61 14.98 1.08 2.63
N GLY A 62 14.63 0.94 3.90
CA GLY A 62 13.33 1.36 4.42
C GLY A 62 13.38 1.68 5.90
N SER A 63 12.35 2.39 6.38
CA SER A 63 12.20 2.75 7.79
C SER A 63 11.55 1.60 8.56
N ILE A 64 12.12 1.24 9.71
CA ILE A 64 11.50 0.22 10.57
C ILE A 64 10.18 0.78 11.13
N LYS A 65 9.07 0.10 10.83
CA LYS A 65 7.75 0.44 11.37
C LYS A 65 7.50 -0.21 12.72
N SER A 66 7.84 -1.49 12.85
CA SER A 66 7.69 -2.23 14.10
C SER A 66 8.66 -3.40 14.17
N ILE A 67 8.98 -3.80 15.39
CA ILE A 67 9.81 -4.95 15.70
C ILE A 67 8.94 -5.89 16.54
N THR A 68 8.85 -7.15 16.13
CA THR A 68 8.14 -8.20 16.85
C THR A 68 9.09 -9.37 17.12
N ASP A 69 8.69 -10.28 18.01
CA ASP A 69 9.53 -11.42 18.42
C ASP A 69 9.86 -12.38 17.26
N PHE A 70 9.05 -12.38 16.19
CA PHE A 70 9.24 -13.23 15.02
C PHE A 70 9.88 -12.51 13.82
N GLY A 71 9.99 -11.18 13.84
CA GLY A 71 10.54 -10.44 12.70
C GLY A 71 10.45 -8.93 12.80
N ILE A 72 10.99 -8.27 11.79
CA ILE A 72 11.01 -6.81 11.67
C ILE A 72 10.14 -6.40 10.50
N PHE A 73 9.23 -5.47 10.75
CA PHE A 73 8.46 -4.81 9.70
C PHE A 73 9.16 -3.53 9.26
N ILE A 74 9.50 -3.48 7.99
CA ILE A 74 10.17 -2.35 7.34
C ILE A 74 9.18 -1.72 6.37
N GLY A 75 8.85 -0.45 6.59
CA GLY A 75 8.09 0.34 5.63
C GLY A 75 8.98 0.72 4.45
N LEU A 76 8.54 0.38 3.25
CA LEU A 76 9.22 0.69 1.99
C LEU A 76 8.50 1.83 1.26
N ASN A 77 9.17 2.39 0.26
CA ASN A 77 8.55 3.39 -0.63
C ASN A 77 7.32 2.79 -1.33
N GLY A 78 6.30 3.63 -1.54
CA GLY A 78 4.99 3.18 -2.07
C GLY A 78 4.01 2.73 -0.97
N GLY A 79 4.36 2.88 0.30
CA GLY A 79 3.46 2.58 1.42
C GLY A 79 3.27 1.08 1.66
N ILE A 80 4.14 0.24 1.11
CA ILE A 80 4.14 -1.21 1.31
C ILE A 80 5.01 -1.58 2.53
N ASP A 81 4.68 -2.72 3.13
CA ASP A 81 5.39 -3.24 4.30
C ASP A 81 6.15 -4.51 3.92
N GLY A 82 7.46 -4.50 4.15
CA GLY A 82 8.33 -5.67 4.07
C GLY A 82 8.49 -6.33 5.43
N LEU A 83 8.44 -7.65 5.48
CA LEU A 83 8.71 -8.43 6.68
C LEU A 83 10.05 -9.15 6.52
N VAL A 84 10.93 -8.97 7.48
CA VAL A 84 12.18 -9.73 7.60
C VAL A 84 12.04 -10.67 8.79
N HIS A 85 12.21 -11.97 8.58
CA HIS A 85 12.14 -12.93 9.67
C HIS A 85 13.37 -12.80 10.57
N LEU A 86 13.22 -12.94 11.88
CA LEU A 86 14.35 -12.82 12.82
C LEU A 86 15.47 -13.83 12.50
N SER A 87 15.10 -15.00 11.96
CA SER A 87 16.04 -16.05 11.52
C SER A 87 16.95 -15.62 10.37
N ASP A 88 16.51 -14.66 9.55
CA ASP A 88 17.27 -14.13 8.41
C ASP A 88 18.12 -12.91 8.82
N ILE A 89 17.97 -12.42 10.05
CA ILE A 89 18.74 -11.31 10.61
C ILE A 89 19.98 -11.91 11.29
N SER A 90 20.97 -12.29 10.49
CA SER A 90 22.26 -12.73 11.02
C SER A 90 23.16 -11.53 11.31
N TRP A 91 23.57 -11.39 12.57
CA TRP A 91 24.64 -10.47 13.00
C TRP A 91 26.03 -11.11 12.86
N ASP A 92 26.09 -12.38 12.44
CA ASP A 92 27.28 -13.25 12.48
C ASP A 92 27.95 -13.46 11.11
N GLU A 93 27.36 -13.00 10.01
CA GLU A 93 28.01 -13.04 8.70
C GLU A 93 28.37 -11.63 8.23
N THR A 94 29.64 -11.26 8.44
CA THR A 94 30.33 -10.29 7.60
C THR A 94 30.21 -10.74 6.15
N GLY A 95 29.55 -9.91 5.33
CA GLY A 95 29.52 -10.09 3.87
C GLY A 95 30.90 -10.00 3.22
#